data_AF-A0A941KIP5-F1
#
_entry.id   AF-A0A941KIP5-F1
#
_cell.length_a   1.000
_cell.length_b   1.000
_cell.length_c   1.000
_cell.angle_alpha   90.00
_cell.angle_beta   90.00
_cell.angle_gamma   90.00
#
_symmetry.space_group_name_H-M   'P 1'
#
loop_
_entity.id
_entity.type
_entity.pdbx_description
1 polymer ?
#
loop_
_entity_poly.entity_id
_entity_poly.type
_entity_poly.pdbx_seq_one_letter_code
_entity_poly.pdbx_strand_id
1 'polypeptide(L)'
;MKTCYLLPALAVLAACSAPESEAPADSAPLVEASTPAGPYSQDNLAFSDACFNEGARVENLDLGQTLIERGPAGVVLVAYNQADGSGVHSFDVTAVNDEIRQRVDNAAADFFRNAGVAYDVTTDNVIYHRQMDGTFCAVVNVPEIANALASEARAIQADIDSAAAPTE
;
A
#
# COMPACT_ATOMS: atom_id res chain seq x y z
N MET A 1 -37.72 -38.68 -31.90
CA MET A 1 -36.71 -39.63 -32.42
C MET A 1 -35.33 -39.08 -32.06
N LYS A 2 -34.49 -39.95 -31.51
CA LYS A 2 -33.19 -39.68 -30.86
C LYS A 2 -32.12 -39.42 -31.92
N THR A 3 -31.34 -38.35 -31.77
CA THR A 3 -30.14 -38.11 -32.58
C THR A 3 -28.92 -38.09 -31.67
N CYS A 4 -27.97 -38.96 -31.99
CA CYS A 4 -26.81 -39.34 -31.17
C CYS A 4 -25.69 -38.30 -31.17
N TYR A 5 -25.03 -38.19 -30.01
CA TYR A 5 -23.75 -37.52 -29.80
C TYR A 5 -22.59 -38.32 -30.42
N LEU A 6 -21.65 -37.64 -31.06
CA LEU A 6 -20.32 -38.14 -31.41
C LEU A 6 -19.28 -37.06 -31.08
N LEU A 7 -18.48 -37.30 -30.04
CA LEU A 7 -17.24 -36.59 -29.73
C LEU A 7 -16.05 -37.32 -30.38
N PRO A 8 -15.07 -36.59 -30.92
CA PRO A 8 -13.65 -36.97 -30.90
C PRO A 8 -12.86 -35.95 -30.05
N ALA A 9 -12.22 -36.33 -28.94
CA ALA A 9 -10.92 -37.00 -28.83
C ALA A 9 -9.70 -36.09 -29.08
N LEU A 10 -8.94 -35.87 -27.99
CA LEU A 10 -7.50 -35.62 -27.85
C LEU A 10 -6.80 -34.51 -28.67
N ALA A 11 -6.22 -33.54 -27.95
CA ALA A 11 -4.99 -32.83 -28.32
C ALA A 11 -4.15 -32.62 -27.05
N VAL A 12 -3.25 -33.55 -26.74
CA VAL A 12 -1.78 -33.44 -26.84
C VAL A 12 -1.19 -32.37 -25.91
N LEU A 13 -0.70 -32.85 -24.76
CA LEU A 13 0.26 -32.17 -23.89
C LEU A 13 1.57 -31.96 -24.66
N ALA A 14 1.91 -30.71 -24.93
CA ALA A 14 3.27 -30.32 -25.35
C ALA A 14 4.18 -30.32 -24.10
N ALA A 15 4.67 -31.50 -23.72
CA ALA A 15 5.79 -31.63 -22.80
C ALA A 15 7.08 -31.48 -23.61
N CYS A 16 7.68 -30.28 -23.61
CA CYS A 16 9.05 -30.08 -24.07
C CYS A 16 10.02 -30.67 -23.04
N SER A 17 10.45 -31.89 -23.33
CA SER A 17 11.79 -32.44 -23.14
C SER A 17 12.81 -31.55 -22.42
N ALA A 18 13.10 -31.88 -21.17
CA ALA A 18 14.39 -31.62 -20.54
C ALA A 18 15.31 -32.84 -20.79
N PRO A 19 16.60 -32.66 -21.11
CA PRO A 19 17.52 -33.77 -21.31
C PRO A 19 17.79 -34.50 -19.98
N GLU A 20 17.54 -35.81 -19.96
CA GLU A 20 18.07 -36.75 -18.97
C GLU A 20 19.60 -36.67 -19.00
N SER A 21 20.18 -35.96 -18.03
CA SER A 21 21.60 -36.07 -17.72
C SER A 21 21.75 -37.12 -16.63
N GLU A 22 22.46 -38.19 -16.99
CA GLU A 22 22.85 -39.31 -16.15
C GLU A 22 23.34 -38.86 -14.78
N ALA A 23 22.76 -39.42 -13.72
CA ALA A 23 23.24 -39.28 -12.35
C ALA A 23 24.45 -40.21 -12.14
N PRO A 24 25.63 -39.71 -11.71
CA PRO A 24 26.57 -40.53 -10.99
C PRO A 24 26.18 -40.53 -9.51
N ALA A 25 25.99 -41.73 -8.97
CA ALA A 25 25.88 -41.97 -7.55
C ALA A 25 27.20 -41.61 -6.86
N ASP A 26 27.23 -40.48 -6.16
CA ASP A 26 28.11 -40.29 -5.02
C ASP A 26 27.45 -39.32 -4.04
N SER A 27 27.09 -39.83 -2.86
CA SER A 27 26.35 -39.12 -1.83
C SER A 27 27.27 -38.11 -1.13
N ALA A 28 27.52 -36.97 -1.76
CA ALA A 28 28.04 -35.80 -1.06
C ALA A 28 26.92 -35.22 -0.19
N PRO A 29 27.19 -34.84 1.08
CA PRO A 29 26.18 -34.18 1.90
C PRO A 29 25.73 -32.91 1.18
N LEU A 30 24.41 -32.73 1.09
CA LEU A 30 23.80 -31.48 0.65
C LEU A 30 24.37 -30.37 1.52
N VAL A 31 25.35 -29.65 0.99
CA VAL A 31 25.71 -28.34 1.50
C VAL A 31 24.42 -27.54 1.36
N GLU A 32 23.81 -27.19 2.50
CA GLU A 32 22.75 -26.19 2.52
C GLU A 32 23.29 -24.99 1.76
N ALA A 33 22.84 -24.83 0.51
CA ALA A 33 23.04 -23.61 -0.22
C ALA A 33 22.40 -22.56 0.68
N SER A 34 23.22 -21.76 1.35
CA SER A 34 22.76 -20.60 2.08
C SER A 34 22.03 -19.77 1.04
N THR A 35 20.71 -19.85 1.05
CA THR A 35 19.85 -18.97 0.29
C THR A 35 20.34 -17.58 0.65
N PRO A 36 20.86 -16.78 -0.31
CA PRO A 36 21.13 -15.39 -0.02
C PRO A 36 19.82 -14.85 0.54
N ALA A 37 19.84 -14.28 1.75
CA ALA A 37 18.67 -13.62 2.29
C ALA A 37 18.20 -12.64 1.22
N GLY A 38 17.14 -12.99 0.50
CA GLY A 38 16.54 -12.10 -0.46
C GLY A 38 16.12 -10.84 0.28
N PRO A 39 15.99 -9.70 -0.39
CA PRO A 39 15.52 -8.46 0.25
C PRO A 39 14.14 -8.61 0.93
N TYR A 40 13.43 -9.71 0.67
CA TYR A 40 12.19 -10.10 1.31
C TYR A 40 12.45 -11.13 2.42
N SER A 41 12.97 -10.66 3.56
CA SER A 41 12.90 -11.39 4.83
C SER A 41 11.64 -10.96 5.57
N GLN A 42 10.90 -11.88 6.20
CA GLN A 42 9.81 -11.52 7.12
C GLN A 42 10.30 -10.60 8.25
N ASP A 43 11.57 -10.73 8.62
CA ASP A 43 12.22 -9.92 9.66
C ASP A 43 12.55 -8.49 9.18
N ASN A 44 12.47 -8.22 7.87
CA ASN A 44 12.69 -6.90 7.26
C ASN A 44 11.39 -6.25 6.78
N LEU A 45 10.23 -6.78 7.17
CA LEU A 45 8.96 -6.11 6.92
C LEU A 45 8.78 -5.01 7.97
N ALA A 46 9.10 -3.78 7.57
CA ALA A 46 8.74 -2.61 8.34
C ALA A 46 7.23 -2.66 8.65
N PHE A 47 6.87 -2.59 9.93
CA PHE A 47 5.51 -2.71 10.41
C PHE A 47 5.10 -1.39 11.08
N SER A 48 3.89 -0.93 10.80
CA SER A 48 3.33 0.23 11.50
C SER A 48 1.96 -0.15 12.07
N ASP A 49 1.85 -0.12 13.40
CA ASP A 49 0.59 -0.30 14.13
C ASP A 49 -0.49 0.69 13.65
N ALA A 50 -0.07 1.87 13.18
CA ALA A 50 -0.97 2.87 12.62
C ALA A 50 -1.72 2.37 11.38
N CYS A 51 -1.21 1.39 10.61
CA CYS A 51 -1.93 0.82 9.47
C CYS A 51 -3.01 -0.21 9.84
N PHE A 52 -3.07 -0.65 11.10
CA PHE A 52 -3.97 -1.73 11.55
C PHE A 52 -4.93 -1.31 12.66
N ASN A 53 -4.62 -0.21 13.37
CA ASN A 53 -5.41 0.25 14.48
C ASN A 53 -6.24 1.49 14.11
N GLU A 54 -7.46 1.26 13.64
CA GLU A 54 -8.40 2.30 13.21
C GLU A 54 -8.70 3.35 14.28
N GLY A 55 -8.72 2.97 15.56
CA GLY A 55 -9.09 3.85 16.66
C GLY A 55 -7.94 4.63 17.28
N ALA A 56 -6.69 4.30 16.94
CA ALA A 56 -5.50 4.90 17.55
C ALA A 56 -4.43 5.27 16.51
N ARG A 57 -4.85 5.81 15.36
CA ARG A 57 -3.95 6.08 14.23
C ARG A 57 -2.84 7.04 14.62
N VAL A 58 -3.16 8.14 15.30
CA VAL A 58 -2.19 9.18 15.66
C VAL A 58 -1.26 8.71 16.77
N GLU A 59 -1.78 7.97 17.75
CA GLU A 59 -1.04 7.44 18.89
C GLU A 59 0.01 6.40 18.46
N ASN A 60 -0.23 5.74 17.32
CA ASN A 60 0.69 4.78 16.72
C ASN A 60 1.62 5.39 15.65
N LEU A 61 1.58 6.72 15.47
CA LEU A 61 2.54 7.44 14.63
C LEU A 61 3.63 8.07 15.50
N ASP A 62 4.89 7.83 15.15
CA ASP A 62 5.99 8.58 15.72
C ASP A 62 5.94 10.05 15.27
N LEU A 63 6.56 10.93 16.04
CA LEU A 63 6.68 12.34 15.67
C LEU A 63 7.45 12.48 14.35
N GLY A 64 6.86 13.17 13.38
CA GLY A 64 7.38 13.34 12.01
C GLY A 64 6.64 12.48 10.99
N GLN A 65 5.85 11.50 11.42
CA GLN A 65 5.20 10.57 10.50
C GLN A 65 3.85 11.07 10.00
N THR A 66 3.56 10.72 8.75
CA THR A 66 2.24 10.86 8.13
C THR A 66 1.83 9.54 7.50
N LEU A 67 0.58 9.16 7.75
CA LEU A 67 -0.11 8.01 7.19
C LEU A 67 -1.13 8.48 6.17
N ILE A 68 -1.25 7.73 5.06
CA ILE A 68 -2.40 7.77 4.17
C ILE A 68 -2.99 6.37 4.04
N GLU A 69 -4.30 6.29 4.05
CA GLU A 69 -5.06 5.08 3.75
C GLU A 69 -6.07 5.35 2.64
N ARG A 70 -6.12 4.48 1.63
CA ARG A 70 -7.14 4.51 0.58
C ARG A 70 -7.87 3.18 0.54
N GLY A 71 -9.16 3.22 0.85
CA GLY A 71 -10.05 2.07 0.81
C GLY A 71 -10.82 1.94 -0.51
N PRO A 72 -11.39 0.75 -0.80
CA PRO A 72 -12.23 0.53 -1.99
C PRO A 72 -13.54 1.33 -1.97
N ALA A 73 -13.95 1.82 -0.80
CA ALA A 73 -15.16 2.62 -0.62
C ALA A 73 -15.03 4.08 -1.12
N GLY A 74 -13.86 4.47 -1.65
CA GLY A 74 -13.62 5.86 -2.05
C GLY A 74 -13.33 6.81 -0.87
N VAL A 75 -13.00 6.25 0.30
CA VAL A 75 -12.54 7.03 1.45
C VAL A 75 -11.03 7.12 1.43
N VAL A 76 -10.51 8.33 1.61
CA VAL A 76 -9.09 8.63 1.82
C VAL A 76 -8.92 9.18 3.22
N LEU A 77 -8.20 8.44 4.06
CA LEU A 77 -7.85 8.88 5.40
C LEU A 77 -6.40 9.34 5.42
N VAL A 78 -6.16 10.48 6.05
CA VAL A 78 -4.82 11.01 6.32
C VAL A 78 -4.69 11.22 7.82
N ALA A 79 -3.72 10.56 8.45
CA ALA A 79 -3.35 10.79 9.83
C ALA A 79 -1.93 11.31 9.90
N TYR A 80 -1.63 12.24 10.80
CA TYR A 80 -0.30 12.81 10.94
C TYR A 80 0.02 13.12 12.41
N ASN A 81 1.28 12.96 12.76
CA ASN A 81 1.84 13.39 14.04
C ASN A 81 3.06 14.26 13.76
N GLN A 82 2.86 15.57 13.66
CA GLN A 82 3.90 16.53 13.27
C GLN A 82 4.21 17.49 14.42
N ALA A 83 5.36 18.17 14.34
CA ALA A 83 5.78 19.13 15.36
C ALA A 83 4.81 20.32 15.52
N ASP A 84 4.06 20.65 14.46
CA ASP A 84 3.06 21.72 14.43
C ASP A 84 1.64 21.26 14.83
N GLY A 85 1.46 19.96 15.07
CA GLY A 85 0.21 19.38 15.49
C GLY A 85 0.00 17.96 14.96
N SER A 86 -0.97 17.28 15.54
CA SER A 86 -1.42 15.96 15.12
C SER A 86 -2.90 15.97 14.77
N GLY A 87 -3.34 15.01 13.96
CA GLY A 87 -4.73 14.96 13.53
C GLY A 87 -5.03 13.83 12.56
N VAL A 88 -6.33 13.63 12.32
CA VAL A 88 -6.87 12.69 11.34
C VAL A 88 -7.92 13.43 10.51
N HIS A 89 -7.79 13.35 9.19
CA HIS A 89 -8.79 13.83 8.23
C HIS A 89 -9.28 12.66 7.40
N SER A 90 -10.59 12.59 7.17
CA SER A 90 -11.21 11.55 6.35
C SER A 90 -12.02 12.21 5.25
N PHE A 91 -11.66 11.90 4.01
CA PHE A 91 -12.27 12.45 2.81
C PHE A 91 -13.04 11.36 2.08
N ASP A 92 -14.36 11.44 2.10
CA ASP A 92 -15.20 10.65 1.18
C ASP A 92 -15.17 11.32 -0.19
N VAL A 93 -14.32 10.82 -1.09
CA VAL A 93 -14.13 11.42 -2.42
C VAL A 93 -15.36 11.25 -3.32
N THR A 94 -16.35 10.46 -2.90
CA THR A 94 -17.62 10.28 -3.61
C THR A 94 -18.68 11.30 -3.18
N ALA A 95 -18.49 11.95 -2.02
CA ALA A 95 -19.45 12.88 -1.42
C ALA A 95 -19.03 14.36 -1.52
N VAL A 96 -17.76 14.63 -1.85
CA VAL A 96 -17.24 16.00 -2.04
C VAL A 96 -17.39 16.47 -3.49
N ASN A 97 -17.26 17.78 -3.72
CA ASN A 97 -17.25 18.34 -5.07
C ASN A 97 -15.97 17.95 -5.85
N ASP A 98 -16.00 18.16 -7.17
CA ASP A 98 -14.90 17.75 -8.07
C ASP A 98 -13.57 18.42 -7.77
N GLU A 99 -13.57 19.68 -7.31
CA GLU A 99 -12.36 20.41 -6.96
C GLU A 99 -11.65 19.78 -5.76
N ILE A 100 -12.39 19.54 -4.68
CA ILE A 100 -11.87 18.89 -3.47
C ILE A 100 -11.43 17.46 -3.79
N ARG A 101 -12.25 16.71 -4.53
CA ARG A 101 -11.91 15.35 -4.99
C ARG A 101 -10.57 15.32 -5.72
N GLN A 102 -10.39 16.20 -6.70
CA GLN A 102 -9.16 16.26 -7.48
C GLN A 102 -7.94 16.67 -6.63
N ARG A 103 -8.11 17.56 -5.66
CA ARG A 103 -7.03 17.92 -4.72
C ARG A 103 -6.62 16.74 -3.85
N VAL A 104 -7.57 16.01 -3.26
CA VAL A 104 -7.29 14.79 -2.49
C VAL A 104 -6.57 13.75 -3.36
N ASP A 105 -7.05 13.52 -4.58
CA ASP A 105 -6.44 12.58 -5.52
C ASP A 105 -5.00 12.97 -5.89
N ASN A 106 -4.76 14.26 -6.17
CA ASN A 106 -3.43 14.77 -6.49
C ASN A 106 -2.47 14.68 -5.30
N ALA A 107 -2.92 15.06 -4.09
CA ALA A 107 -2.14 14.96 -2.88
C ALA A 107 -1.73 13.52 -2.58
N ALA A 108 -2.66 12.57 -2.73
CA ALA A 108 -2.38 11.15 -2.57
C ALA A 108 -1.39 10.64 -3.63
N ALA A 109 -1.59 11.02 -4.91
CA ALA A 109 -0.72 10.61 -6.00
C ALA A 109 0.71 11.14 -5.82
N ASP A 110 0.87 12.41 -5.41
CA ASP A 110 2.16 13.03 -5.14
C ASP A 110 2.85 12.38 -3.94
N PHE A 111 2.10 12.10 -2.87
CA PHE A 111 2.60 11.35 -1.72
C PHE A 111 3.14 9.99 -2.13
N PHE A 112 2.36 9.18 -2.85
CA PHE A 112 2.81 7.84 -3.27
C PHE A 112 3.97 7.89 -4.26
N ARG A 113 3.99 8.87 -5.18
CA ARG A 113 5.10 9.05 -6.11
C ARG A 113 6.40 9.33 -5.35
N ASN A 114 6.37 10.28 -4.42
CA ASN A 114 7.55 10.69 -3.67
C ASN A 114 7.97 9.59 -2.67
N ALA A 115 7.01 8.93 -2.01
CA ALA A 115 7.26 7.80 -1.14
C ALA A 115 7.92 6.64 -1.91
N GLY A 116 7.49 6.37 -3.14
CA GLY A 116 8.11 5.35 -3.99
C GLY A 116 9.56 5.69 -4.39
N VAL A 117 9.88 6.98 -4.54
CA VAL A 117 11.26 7.44 -4.78
C VAL A 117 12.12 7.32 -3.51
N ALA A 118 11.53 7.57 -2.34
CA ALA A 118 12.21 7.48 -1.05
C ALA A 118 12.22 6.07 -0.44
N TYR A 119 11.56 5.10 -1.08
CA TYR A 119 11.44 3.75 -0.56
C TYR A 119 12.79 3.02 -0.60
N ASP A 120 13.27 2.63 0.58
CA ASP A 120 14.46 1.83 0.78
C ASP A 120 14.13 0.70 1.75
N VAL A 121 14.25 -0.55 1.28
CA VAL A 121 13.97 -1.78 2.05
C VAL A 121 14.83 -1.94 3.29
N THR A 122 15.91 -1.17 3.42
CA THR A 122 16.82 -1.20 4.57
C THR A 122 16.45 -0.17 5.64
N THR A 123 15.41 0.64 5.41
CA THR A 123 14.98 1.71 6.32
C THR A 123 13.48 1.68 6.53
N ASP A 124 13.03 2.19 7.68
CA ASP A 124 11.60 2.34 8.00
C ASP A 124 11.03 3.71 7.57
N ASN A 125 11.67 4.38 6.61
CA ASN A 125 11.25 5.70 6.15
C ASN A 125 9.92 5.67 5.39
N VAL A 126 9.62 4.55 4.75
CA VAL A 126 8.41 4.35 3.96
C VAL A 126 7.93 2.93 4.18
N ILE A 127 6.73 2.79 4.75
CA ILE A 127 6.09 1.53 5.07
C ILE A 127 4.83 1.42 4.23
N TYR A 128 4.67 0.31 3.51
CA TYR A 128 3.47 0.02 2.74
C TYR A 128 2.76 -1.21 3.32
N HIS A 129 1.46 -1.10 3.50
CA HIS A 129 0.63 -2.21 3.91
C HIS A 129 -0.62 -2.31 3.03
N ARG A 130 -0.94 -3.54 2.58
CA ARG A 130 -2.17 -3.83 1.85
C ARG A 130 -3.02 -4.79 2.67
N GLN A 131 -4.22 -4.35 3.03
CA GLN A 131 -5.18 -5.15 3.75
C GLN A 131 -5.96 -6.08 2.79
N MET A 132 -6.58 -7.13 3.34
CA MET A 132 -7.30 -8.15 2.55
C MET A 132 -8.57 -7.60 1.89
N ASP A 133 -9.17 -6.57 2.48
CA ASP A 133 -10.35 -5.88 1.96
C ASP A 133 -10.04 -5.00 0.74
N GLY A 134 -8.76 -4.87 0.37
CA GLY A 134 -8.29 -4.04 -0.74
C GLY A 134 -7.81 -2.65 -0.32
N THR A 135 -7.89 -2.32 0.97
CA THR A 135 -7.38 -1.07 1.52
C THR A 135 -5.86 -1.03 1.44
N PHE A 136 -5.34 0.13 1.02
CA PHE A 136 -3.91 0.39 0.94
C PHE A 136 -3.51 1.48 1.92
N CYS A 137 -2.60 1.16 2.83
CA CYS A 137 -2.06 2.05 3.82
C CYS A 137 -0.57 2.30 3.55
N ALA A 138 -0.12 3.54 3.74
CA ALA A 138 1.29 3.88 3.71
C ALA A 138 1.63 4.84 4.83
N VAL A 139 2.77 4.62 5.47
CA VAL A 139 3.34 5.52 6.51
C VAL A 139 4.69 6.00 6.03
N VAL A 140 4.92 7.31 6.13
CA VAL A 140 6.16 7.95 5.68
C VAL A 140 6.73 8.81 6.79
N ASN A 141 8.04 8.64 7.05
CA ASN A 141 8.83 9.40 8.02
C ASN A 141 9.87 10.33 7.33
N VAL A 142 9.68 10.61 6.04
CA VAL A 142 10.50 11.58 5.31
C VAL A 142 9.88 12.96 5.47
N PRO A 143 10.54 13.93 6.15
CA PRO A 143 9.91 15.18 6.56
C PRO A 143 9.26 15.95 5.42
N GLU A 144 9.92 16.04 4.26
CA GLU A 144 9.40 16.78 3.10
C GLU A 144 8.11 16.16 2.56
N ILE A 145 8.03 14.83 2.53
CA ILE A 145 6.88 14.08 2.01
C ILE A 145 5.74 14.08 3.04
N ALA A 146 6.07 13.78 4.29
CA ALA A 146 5.13 13.68 5.40
C ALA A 146 4.44 15.02 5.67
N ASN A 147 5.20 16.12 5.71
CA ASN A 147 4.65 17.46 5.93
C ASN A 147 3.82 17.96 4.75
N ALA A 148 4.21 17.65 3.51
CA ALA A 148 3.45 18.07 2.33
C ALA A 148 2.01 17.52 2.36
N LEU A 149 1.85 16.22 2.62
CA LEU A 149 0.53 15.61 2.70
C LEU A 149 -0.26 16.11 3.93
N ALA A 150 0.36 16.21 5.11
CA ALA A 150 -0.31 16.72 6.31
C ALA A 150 -0.79 18.17 6.12
N SER A 151 0.03 19.03 5.50
CA SER A 151 -0.33 20.41 5.18
C SER A 151 -1.50 20.48 4.20
N GLU A 152 -1.47 19.70 3.12
CA GLU A 152 -2.54 19.70 2.12
C GLU A 152 -3.85 19.15 2.70
N ALA A 153 -3.80 18.10 3.52
CA ALA A 153 -4.98 17.55 4.18
C ALA A 153 -5.64 18.60 5.11
N ARG A 154 -4.85 19.35 5.87
CA ARG A 154 -5.36 20.47 6.69
C ARG A 154 -5.99 21.57 5.85
N ALA A 155 -5.36 21.94 4.73
CA ALA A 155 -5.90 22.96 3.83
C ALA A 155 -7.23 22.53 3.21
N ILE A 156 -7.31 21.28 2.71
CA ILE A 156 -8.54 20.70 2.17
C ILE A 156 -9.65 20.70 3.22
N GLN A 157 -9.35 20.27 4.45
CA GLN A 157 -10.35 20.26 5.52
C GLN A 157 -10.85 21.67 5.84
N ALA A 158 -9.96 22.66 5.92
CA ALA A 158 -10.33 24.05 6.17
C ALA A 158 -11.28 24.61 5.09
N ASP A 159 -11.08 24.24 3.82
CA ASP A 159 -11.95 24.65 2.72
C ASP A 159 -13.34 23.98 2.81
N ILE A 160 -13.38 22.69 3.16
CA ILE A 160 -14.64 21.97 3.42
C ILE A 160 -15.41 22.64 4.55
N ASP A 161 -14.75 22.94 5.68
CA ASP A 161 -15.36 23.56 6.85
C ASP A 161 -15.88 24.97 6.52
N SER A 162 -15.11 25.73 5.73
CA SER A 162 -15.50 27.07 5.27
C SER A 162 -16.72 27.04 4.35
N ALA A 163 -16.83 26.03 3.49
CA ALA A 163 -17.98 25.85 2.61
C ALA A 163 -19.25 25.38 3.36
N ALA A 164 -19.09 24.74 4.52
CA ALA A 164 -20.19 24.28 5.37
C ALA A 164 -20.75 25.36 6.31
N ALA A 165 -20.04 26.47 6.50
CA ALA A 165 -20.50 27.56 7.36
C ALA A 165 -21.75 28.25 6.76
N PRO A 166 -22.81 28.49 7.54
CA PRO A 166 -23.98 29.23 7.05
C PRO A 166 -23.59 30.67 6.73
N THR A 167 -23.97 31.15 5.54
CA THR A 167 -23.91 32.58 5.21
C THR A 167 -24.88 33.34 6.10
N GLU A 168 -24.35 34.18 7.00
CA GLU A 168 -25.13 35.13 7.81
C GLU A 168 -25.83 36.20 6.95
#